data_AF-A0A7J5YXC6-F1
#
_entry.id   AF-A0A7J5YXC6-F1
#
_cell.length_a   1.000
_cell.length_b   1.000
_cell.length_c   1.000
_cell.angle_alpha   90.00
_cell.angle_beta   90.00
_cell.angle_gamma   90.00
#
_symmetry.space_group_name_H-M   'P 1'
#
loop_
_entity.id
_entity.type
_entity.pdbx_description
1 polymer ?
#
loop_
_entity_poly.entity_id
_entity_poly.type
_entity_poly.pdbx_seq_one_letter_code
_entity_poly.pdbx_strand_id
1 'polypeptide(L)'
;MASAEPEATWKKKAALSEAQRELHLPEHSLITECPTRWGSRQKMVGRVLEQRKALSQVLSEDRKTRHLVPSWQDIEVLESINNALRPLKEFTDALSGEAYSM
;
A
#
# COMPACT_ATOMS: atom_id res chain seq x y z
N MET A 1 -7.28 -20.48 8.62
CA MET A 1 -6.73 -19.11 8.64
C MET A 1 -5.68 -19.07 9.74
N ALA A 2 -4.40 -18.98 9.39
CA ALA A 2 -3.34 -18.88 10.40
C ALA A 2 -3.31 -17.45 10.92
N SER A 3 -3.73 -17.23 12.16
CA SER A 3 -3.55 -15.96 12.86
C SER A 3 -2.05 -15.69 12.97
N ALA A 4 -1.55 -14.69 12.25
CA ALA A 4 -0.16 -14.29 12.37
C ALA A 4 0.12 -13.83 13.81
N GLU A 5 1.14 -14.41 14.44
CA GLU A 5 1.54 -14.07 15.80
C GLU A 5 1.89 -12.57 15.91
N PRO A 6 1.50 -11.90 17.00
CA PRO A 6 1.69 -10.46 17.18
C PRO A 6 3.16 -10.04 17.08
N GLU A 7 4.10 -10.92 17.41
CA GLU A 7 5.54 -10.67 17.25
C GLU A 7 6.00 -10.53 15.80
N ALA A 8 5.43 -11.33 14.89
CA ALA A 8 5.81 -11.29 13.48
C ALA A 8 5.38 -9.97 12.81
N THR A 9 4.28 -9.39 13.28
CA THR A 9 3.68 -8.19 12.70
C THR A 9 4.52 -6.93 12.96
N TRP A 10 4.98 -6.72 14.20
CA TRP A 10 5.77 -5.52 14.50
C TRP A 10 7.16 -5.57 13.83
N LYS A 11 7.78 -6.77 13.74
CA LYS A 11 9.05 -6.96 13.05
C LYS A 11 8.96 -6.57 11.57
N LYS A 12 7.90 -6.99 10.87
CA LYS A 12 7.67 -6.61 9.47
C LYS A 12 7.38 -5.11 9.30
N LYS A 13 6.68 -4.48 10.24
CA LYS A 13 6.49 -3.01 10.24
C LYS A 13 7.81 -2.27 10.42
N ALA A 14 8.67 -2.70 11.36
CA ALA A 14 9.99 -2.12 11.57
C ALA A 14 10.89 -2.27 10.33
N ALA A 15 10.90 -3.45 9.71
CA ALA A 15 11.66 -3.70 8.48
C ALA A 15 11.18 -2.82 7.32
N LEU A 16 9.85 -2.58 7.21
CA LEU A 16 9.31 -1.65 6.21
C LEU A 16 9.80 -0.21 6.45
N SER A 17 9.76 0.28 7.69
CA SER A 17 10.27 1.60 8.03
C SER A 17 11.78 1.75 7.76
N GLU A 18 12.57 0.70 8.03
CA GLU A 18 13.99 0.69 7.69
C GLU A 18 14.22 0.81 6.18
N ALA A 19 13.58 -0.05 5.39
CA ALA A 19 13.71 -0.04 3.94
C ALA A 19 13.21 1.29 3.32
N GLN A 20 12.18 1.89 3.90
CA GLN A 20 11.70 3.23 3.51
C GLN A 20 12.78 4.29 3.69
N ARG A 21 13.46 4.30 4.85
CA ARG A 21 14.54 5.24 5.14
C ARG A 21 15.74 5.04 4.22
N GLU A 22 16.18 3.80 4.02
CA GLU A 22 17.30 3.48 3.12
C GLU A 22 17.03 3.92 1.67
N LEU A 23 15.79 3.73 1.20
CA LEU A 23 15.37 4.08 -0.15
C LEU A 23 14.90 5.53 -0.31
N HIS A 24 14.97 6.33 0.76
CA HIS A 24 14.49 7.72 0.79
C HIS A 24 13.02 7.86 0.36
N LEU A 25 12.18 6.89 0.73
CA LEU A 25 10.74 6.92 0.52
C LEU A 25 10.03 7.54 1.74
N PRO A 26 8.83 8.09 1.56
CA PRO A 26 7.99 8.48 2.71
C PRO A 26 7.76 7.30 3.66
N GLU A 27 7.95 7.51 4.96
CA GLU A 27 7.75 6.51 6.01
C GLU A 27 6.27 6.32 6.31
N HIS A 28 5.66 5.44 5.54
CA HIS A 28 4.22 5.33 5.39
C HIS A 28 3.76 3.90 5.69
N SER A 29 2.80 3.74 6.59
CA SER A 29 2.19 2.43 6.85
C SER A 29 1.37 1.96 5.64
N LEU A 30 1.23 0.64 5.48
CA LEU A 30 0.30 0.09 4.50
C LEU A 30 -1.14 0.35 4.93
N ILE A 31 -2.01 0.56 3.94
CA ILE A 31 -3.43 0.81 4.13
C ILE A 31 -4.19 -0.48 3.80
N THR A 32 -5.04 -0.96 4.71
CA THR A 32 -5.96 -2.06 4.42
C THR A 32 -7.21 -1.52 3.75
N GLU A 33 -7.70 -2.18 2.70
CA GLU A 33 -8.98 -1.81 2.11
C GLU A 33 -10.15 -2.00 3.09
N CYS A 34 -11.21 -1.22 2.92
CA CYS A 34 -12.43 -1.33 3.70
C CYS A 34 -13.62 -1.30 2.72
N PRO A 35 -14.34 -2.42 2.52
CA PRO A 35 -15.38 -2.54 1.49
C PRO A 35 -16.49 -1.48 1.57
N THR A 36 -16.82 -1.01 2.77
CA THR A 36 -17.88 -0.01 3.01
C THR A 36 -17.39 1.43 2.87
N ARG A 37 -16.08 1.66 2.72
CA ARG A 37 -15.49 3.00 2.62
C ARG A 37 -15.06 3.27 1.19
N TRP A 38 -15.78 4.19 0.52
CA TRP A 38 -15.43 4.65 -0.83
C TRP A 38 -13.97 5.13 -0.90
N GLY A 39 -13.29 4.75 -1.98
CA GLY A 39 -11.89 5.12 -2.22
C GLY A 39 -10.86 4.37 -1.37
N SER A 40 -11.24 3.51 -0.42
CA SER A 40 -10.27 2.79 0.43
C SER A 40 -9.35 1.86 -0.37
N ARG A 41 -9.91 1.14 -1.35
CA ARG A 41 -9.15 0.28 -2.27
C ARG A 41 -8.17 1.10 -3.12
N GLN A 42 -8.61 2.22 -3.69
CA GLN A 42 -7.73 3.09 -4.48
C GLN A 42 -6.58 3.63 -3.62
N LYS A 43 -6.85 4.06 -2.38
CA LYS A 43 -5.81 4.52 -1.44
C LYS A 43 -4.81 3.40 -1.09
N MET A 44 -5.29 2.17 -0.85
CA MET A 44 -4.44 1.01 -0.63
C MET A 44 -3.53 0.75 -1.83
N VAL A 45 -4.09 0.71 -3.05
CA VAL A 45 -3.32 0.49 -4.28
C VAL A 45 -2.27 1.59 -4.47
N GLY A 46 -2.65 2.86 -4.30
CA GLY A 46 -1.72 3.98 -4.36
C GLY A 46 -0.56 3.85 -3.36
N ARG A 47 -0.84 3.43 -2.13
CA ARG A 47 0.18 3.18 -1.10
C ARG A 47 1.10 2.02 -1.46
N VAL A 48 0.59 0.93 -2.04
CA VAL A 48 1.42 -0.20 -2.52
C VAL A 48 2.35 0.25 -3.65
N LEU A 49 1.85 1.03 -4.60
CA LEU A 49 2.66 1.55 -5.72
C LEU A 49 3.75 2.51 -5.23
N GLU A 50 3.41 3.44 -4.33
CA GLU A 50 4.36 4.36 -3.68
C GLU A 50 5.51 3.60 -2.98
N GLN A 51 5.17 2.50 -2.32
CA GLN A 51 6.08 1.74 -1.46
C GLN A 51 6.67 0.49 -2.13
N ARG A 52 6.49 0.32 -3.44
CA ARG A 52 6.80 -0.96 -4.13
C ARG A 52 8.23 -1.44 -3.93
N LYS A 53 9.20 -0.50 -3.90
CA LYS A 53 10.63 -0.83 -3.75
C LYS A 53 10.93 -1.33 -2.34
N ALA A 54 10.46 -0.63 -1.31
CA ALA A 54 10.62 -1.05 0.08
C ALA A 54 9.90 -2.39 0.35
N LEU A 55 8.70 -2.58 -0.21
CA LEU A 55 7.99 -3.85 -0.13
C LEU A 55 8.76 -4.99 -0.79
N SER A 56 9.31 -4.75 -1.98
CA SER A 56 10.11 -5.77 -2.69
C SER A 56 11.35 -6.16 -1.89
N GLN A 57 12.04 -5.21 -1.26
CA GLN A 57 13.18 -5.45 -0.38
C GLN A 57 12.78 -6.33 0.81
N VAL A 58 11.82 -5.90 1.62
CA VAL A 58 11.39 -6.61 2.83
C VAL A 58 10.80 -7.99 2.54
N LEU A 59 10.03 -8.14 1.46
CA LEU A 59 9.40 -9.42 1.11
C LEU A 59 10.41 -10.42 0.56
N SER A 60 11.45 -9.95 -0.15
CA SER A 60 12.46 -10.82 -0.78
C SER A 60 13.42 -11.46 0.23
N GLU A 61 13.65 -10.81 1.36
CA GLU A 61 14.55 -11.28 2.43
C GLU A 61 14.05 -12.55 3.13
N ASP A 62 12.73 -12.77 3.17
CA ASP A 62 12.11 -13.89 3.86
C ASP A 62 11.50 -14.88 2.86
N ARG A 63 12.02 -16.12 2.85
CA ARG A 63 11.55 -17.21 1.97
C ARG A 63 10.04 -17.44 2.07
N LYS A 64 9.43 -17.21 3.24
CA LYS A 64 7.99 -17.37 3.45
C LYS A 64 7.18 -16.26 2.78
N THR A 65 7.74 -15.08 2.58
CA THR A 65 7.01 -13.93 2.00
C THR A 65 7.48 -13.57 0.59
N ARG A 66 8.58 -14.14 0.10
CA ARG A 66 9.15 -13.84 -1.22
C ARG A 66 8.18 -14.06 -2.38
N HIS A 67 7.25 -15.01 -2.25
CA HIS A 67 6.23 -15.26 -3.26
C HIS A 67 5.16 -14.16 -3.34
N LEU A 68 5.15 -13.21 -2.41
CA LEU A 68 4.25 -12.05 -2.38
C LEU A 68 4.88 -10.80 -3.03
N VAL A 69 6.14 -10.86 -3.46
CA VAL A 69 6.77 -9.76 -4.21
C VAL A 69 5.97 -9.56 -5.51
N PRO A 70 5.38 -8.38 -5.74
CA PRO A 70 4.58 -8.15 -6.94
C PRO A 70 5.42 -8.34 -8.21
N SER A 71 4.88 -9.10 -9.15
CA SER A 71 5.44 -9.21 -10.50
C SER A 71 5.25 -7.91 -11.27
N TRP A 72 5.91 -7.78 -12.43
CA TRP A 72 5.70 -6.62 -13.29
C TRP A 72 4.24 -6.52 -13.78
N GLN A 73 3.58 -7.66 -14.03
CA GLN A 73 2.17 -7.69 -14.40
C GLN A 73 1.27 -7.21 -13.26
N ASP A 74 1.56 -7.61 -12.01
CA ASP A 74 0.82 -7.12 -10.85
C ASP A 74 0.91 -5.59 -10.73
N ILE A 75 2.11 -5.05 -10.96
CA ILE A 75 2.34 -3.59 -10.95
C ILE A 75 1.54 -2.90 -12.06
N GLU A 76 1.56 -3.40 -13.29
CA GLU A 76 0.77 -2.82 -14.39
C GLU A 76 -0.73 -2.82 -14.11
N VAL A 77 -1.25 -3.90 -13.53
CA VAL A 77 -2.66 -3.98 -13.12
C VAL A 77 -2.97 -2.97 -12.02
N LEU A 78 -2.12 -2.87 -11.00
CA LEU A 78 -2.29 -1.90 -9.91
C LEU A 78 -2.22 -0.45 -10.42
N GLU A 79 -1.29 -0.13 -11.32
CA GLU A 79 -1.19 1.18 -11.95
C GLU A 79 -2.44 1.50 -12.78
N SER A 80 -2.94 0.54 -13.56
CA SER A 80 -4.18 0.69 -14.34
C SER A 80 -5.40 0.96 -13.46
N ILE A 81 -5.56 0.19 -12.37
CA ILE A 81 -6.64 0.39 -11.39
C ILE A 81 -6.52 1.78 -10.75
N ASN A 82 -5.31 2.17 -10.33
CA ASN A 82 -5.10 3.47 -9.69
C ASN A 82 -5.41 4.63 -10.65
N ASN A 83 -4.98 4.53 -11.90
CA ASN A 83 -5.20 5.54 -12.92
C ASN A 83 -6.69 5.70 -13.27
N ALA A 84 -7.44 4.59 -13.32
CA ALA A 84 -8.88 4.62 -13.58
C ALA A 84 -9.69 5.18 -12.40
N LEU A 85 -9.33 4.81 -11.15
CA LEU A 85 -10.11 5.15 -9.97
C LEU A 85 -9.75 6.49 -9.34
N ARG A 86 -8.52 6.97 -9.50
CA ARG A 86 -8.07 8.24 -8.89
C ARG A 86 -8.93 9.44 -9.32
N PRO A 87 -9.23 9.66 -10.61
CA PRO A 87 -10.07 10.79 -11.04
C PRO A 87 -11.48 10.71 -10.46
N LEU A 88 -12.07 9.51 -10.38
CA LEU A 88 -13.40 9.32 -9.80
C LEU A 88 -13.42 9.64 -8.31
N LYS A 89 -12.37 9.24 -7.58
CA LYS A 89 -12.21 9.60 -6.17
C LYS A 89 -12.08 11.12 -6.01
N GLU A 90 -11.17 11.75 -6.75
CA GLU A 90 -10.93 13.20 -6.67
C GLU A 90 -12.21 13.99 -7.00
N PHE A 91 -12.96 13.55 -8.02
CA PHE A 91 -14.25 14.12 -8.37
C PHE A 91 -15.28 13.99 -7.25
N THR A 92 -15.44 12.79 -6.67
CA THR A 92 -16.37 12.58 -5.55
C THR A 92 -15.97 13.36 -4.31
N ASP A 93 -14.66 13.40 -3.98
CA ASP A 93 -14.14 14.17 -2.84
C ASP A 93 -14.47 15.67 -3.03
N ALA A 94 -14.23 16.21 -4.24
CA ALA A 94 -14.54 17.61 -4.56
C ALA A 94 -16.04 17.92 -4.47
N LEU A 95 -16.91 17.00 -4.90
CA LEU A 95 -18.38 17.17 -4.81
C LEU A 95 -18.93 16.96 -3.40
N SER A 96 -18.26 16.17 -2.57
CA SER A 96 -18.72 15.90 -1.20
C SER A 96 -18.58 17.08 -0.24
N GLY A 97 -18.04 18.21 -0.68
CA GLY A 97 -17.99 19.46 0.09
C GLY A 97 -17.03 19.43 1.30
N GLU A 98 -16.30 18.35 1.52
CA GLU A 98 -15.28 18.29 2.58
C GLU A 98 -13.97 18.90 2.09
N ALA A 99 -13.89 20.22 2.12
CA ALA A 99 -12.62 20.88 2.38
C ALA A 99 -12.21 20.53 3.82
N TYR A 100 -11.60 19.36 4.03
CA TYR A 100 -10.92 19.07 5.29
C TYR A 100 -9.65 19.92 5.32
N SER A 101 -9.81 21.18 5.71
CA SER A 101 -8.71 22.10 5.97
C SER A 101 -7.94 21.59 7.19
N MET A 102 -6.67 21.25 6.93
CA MET A 102 -5.52 21.04 7.84
C MET A 102 -5.80 20.57 9.28
#